data_AF-A0A372QDN5-F1
#
_entry.id   AF-A0A372QDN5-F1
#
_cell.length_a   1.000
_cell.length_b   1.000
_cell.length_c   1.000
_cell.angle_alpha   90.00
_cell.angle_beta   90.00
_cell.angle_gamma   90.00
#
_symmetry.space_group_name_H-M   'P 1'
#
loop_
_entity.id
_entity.type
_entity.pdbx_description
1 polymer ?
#
loop_
_entity_poly.entity_id
_entity_poly.type
_entity_poly.pdbx_seq_one_letter_code
_entity_poly.pdbx_strand_id
1 'polypeptide(L)'
;MAKGNLKATVVEAKKLTDVDLFGKSDPYVKLVLSDNKSQSTTIKKGELNPKYNEEFNFVTDGEKELKVEVWDRNTIGSDELIGSEVIPLTKVYESGFLDTWIKIKSSNSKRSHGECHIILEFAY
;
A
#
# COMPACT_ATOMS: atom_id res chain seq x y z
N MET A 1 4.30 -1.29 -24.23
CA MET A 1 3.63 -0.98 -22.95
C MET A 1 2.49 -1.97 -22.84
N ALA A 2 2.47 -2.79 -21.79
CA ALA A 2 1.47 -3.86 -21.67
C ALA A 2 0.20 -3.28 -21.03
N LYS A 3 -0.91 -3.35 -21.77
CA LYS A 3 -2.25 -3.18 -21.21
C LYS A 3 -2.68 -4.55 -20.68
N GLY A 4 -3.28 -4.58 -19.49
CA GLY A 4 -3.68 -5.84 -18.86
C GLY A 4 -4.33 -5.63 -17.49
N ASN A 5 -4.60 -6.74 -16.80
CA ASN A 5 -5.14 -6.72 -15.45
C ASN A 5 -4.01 -6.91 -14.44
N LEU A 6 -3.81 -5.92 -13.58
CA LEU A 6 -2.95 -5.99 -12.41
C LEU A 6 -3.82 -6.29 -11.20
N LYS A 7 -3.65 -7.48 -10.62
CA LYS A 7 -4.23 -7.83 -9.33
C LYS A 7 -3.21 -7.52 -8.24
N ALA A 8 -3.64 -6.78 -7.22
CA ALA A 8 -2.82 -6.41 -6.08
C ALA A 8 -3.48 -6.88 -4.79
N THR A 9 -2.79 -7.70 -4.01
CA THR A 9 -3.25 -8.23 -2.74
C THR A 9 -2.46 -7.60 -1.62
N VAL A 10 -3.13 -6.83 -0.77
CA VAL A 10 -2.54 -6.33 0.48
C VAL A 10 -2.75 -7.40 1.55
N VAL A 11 -1.68 -8.06 1.96
CA VAL A 11 -1.75 -9.19 2.89
C VAL A 11 -1.79 -8.66 4.32
N GLU A 12 -0.72 -7.99 4.75
CA GLU A 12 -0.58 -7.47 6.10
C GLU A 12 0.42 -6.32 6.13
N ALA A 13 0.38 -5.51 7.18
CA ALA A 13 1.47 -4.62 7.54
C ALA A 13 1.97 -4.97 8.94
N LYS A 14 3.22 -4.62 9.24
CA LYS A 14 3.82 -4.88 10.55
C LYS A 14 4.74 -3.76 10.99
N LYS A 15 4.88 -3.65 12.31
CA LYS A 15 5.76 -2.67 12.97
C LYS A 15 5.47 -1.25 12.48
N LEU A 16 4.19 -0.93 12.25
CA LEU A 16 3.79 0.42 11.89
C LEU A 16 4.13 1.36 13.05
N THR A 17 4.65 2.54 12.71
CA THR A 17 4.86 3.60 13.70
C THR A 17 3.50 4.10 14.15
N ASP A 18 3.31 4.16 15.46
CA ASP A 18 2.15 4.84 16.06
C ASP A 18 2.32 6.34 15.86
N VAL A 19 1.39 6.96 15.14
CA VAL A 19 1.39 8.40 14.88
C VAL A 19 0.24 9.11 15.60
N ASP A 20 -0.72 8.37 16.14
CA ASP A 20 -1.82 8.93 16.92
C ASP A 20 -1.35 9.36 18.32
N LEU A 21 -1.74 10.57 18.72
CA LEU A 21 -1.42 11.15 20.03
C LEU A 21 -2.43 10.73 21.12
N PHE A 22 -3.65 10.36 20.73
CA PHE A 22 -4.76 10.07 21.66
C PHE A 22 -5.36 8.68 21.44
N GLY A 23 -4.51 7.70 21.14
CA GLY A 23 -4.96 6.35 20.85
C GLY A 23 -3.83 5.49 20.34
N LYS A 24 -4.20 4.45 19.62
CA LYS A 24 -3.31 3.72 18.71
C LYS A 24 -3.78 4.06 17.31
N SER A 25 -2.85 4.20 16.37
CA SER A 25 -3.20 4.37 14.96
C SER A 25 -4.19 3.30 14.45
N ASP A 26 -5.10 3.77 13.61
CA ASP A 26 -6.12 3.04 12.85
C ASP A 26 -5.68 2.92 11.36
N PRO A 27 -4.68 2.07 11.03
CA PRO A 27 -4.10 2.09 9.70
C PRO A 27 -4.99 1.51 8.60
N TYR A 28 -4.80 2.03 7.39
CA TYR A 28 -5.24 1.44 6.12
C TYR A 28 -4.18 1.63 5.03
N VAL A 29 -4.21 0.78 4.01
CA VAL A 29 -3.30 0.84 2.86
C VAL A 29 -4.06 1.37 1.65
N LYS A 30 -3.51 2.39 1.00
CA LYS A 30 -4.00 2.94 -0.25
C LYS A 30 -3.04 2.59 -1.38
N LEU A 31 -3.56 1.93 -2.40
CA LEU A 31 -2.86 1.60 -3.64
C LEU A 31 -3.20 2.66 -4.68
N VAL A 32 -2.18 3.28 -5.28
CA VAL A 32 -2.33 4.33 -6.29
C VAL A 32 -1.55 3.93 -7.55
N LEU A 33 -2.26 3.56 -8.60
CA LEU A 33 -1.68 3.22 -9.90
C LEU A 33 -1.49 4.47 -10.78
N SER A 34 -2.43 5.41 -10.68
CA SER A 34 -2.37 6.75 -11.29
C SER A 34 -3.34 7.69 -10.58
N ASP A 35 -3.30 8.99 -10.87
CA ASP A 35 -4.10 10.03 -10.19
C ASP A 35 -5.60 9.69 -10.09
N ASN A 36 -6.15 8.97 -11.08
CA ASN A 36 -7.56 8.57 -11.13
C ASN A 36 -7.81 7.08 -10.82
N LYS A 37 -6.76 6.30 -10.53
CA LYS A 37 -6.85 4.86 -10.26
C LYS A 37 -6.23 4.55 -8.89
N SER A 38 -7.03 4.71 -7.84
CA SER A 38 -6.64 4.31 -6.48
C SER A 38 -7.74 3.53 -5.78
N GLN A 39 -7.33 2.58 -4.94
CA GLN A 39 -8.21 1.76 -4.10
C GLN A 39 -7.56 1.62 -2.72
N SER A 40 -8.36 1.48 -1.67
CA SER A 40 -7.88 1.38 -0.29
C SER A 40 -8.44 0.16 0.42
N THR A 41 -7.69 -0.38 1.37
CA THR A 41 -8.15 -1.45 2.26
C THR A 41 -9.18 -0.96 3.26
N THR A 42 -9.81 -1.91 3.95
CA THR A 42 -10.50 -1.61 5.20
C THR A 42 -9.55 -1.03 6.25
N ILE A 43 -10.10 -0.21 7.12
CA ILE A 43 -9.38 0.43 8.23
C ILE A 43 -9.34 -0.56 9.40
N LYS A 44 -8.16 -0.79 9.96
CA LYS A 44 -7.99 -1.66 11.14
C LYS A 44 -7.74 -0.80 12.37
N LYS A 45 -8.69 -0.81 13.30
CA LYS A 45 -8.64 0.09 14.46
C LYS A 45 -7.63 -0.36 15.51
N GLY A 46 -6.77 0.56 15.95
CA GLY A 46 -5.80 0.37 17.04
C GLY A 46 -4.84 -0.80 16.85
N GLU A 47 -4.45 -1.11 15.61
CA GLU A 47 -3.66 -2.28 15.25
C GLU A 47 -2.45 -1.89 14.40
N LEU A 48 -1.24 -1.98 14.96
CA LEU A 48 0.03 -1.65 14.28
C LEU A 48 0.62 -2.82 13.49
N ASN A 49 -0.01 -4.00 13.55
CA ASN A 49 0.30 -5.17 12.73
C ASN A 49 -0.95 -5.69 12.01
N PRO A 50 -1.61 -4.83 11.21
CA PRO A 50 -2.90 -5.14 10.63
C PRO A 50 -2.80 -6.24 9.58
N LYS A 51 -3.73 -7.19 9.62
CA LYS A 51 -3.93 -8.17 8.54
C LYS A 51 -5.13 -7.76 7.71
N TYR A 52 -4.89 -7.50 6.43
CA TYR A 52 -5.92 -7.07 5.48
C TYR A 52 -6.45 -8.27 4.70
N ASN A 53 -5.57 -8.98 3.99
CA ASN A 53 -5.92 -10.05 3.05
C ASN A 53 -6.97 -9.58 2.03
N GLU A 54 -6.78 -8.38 1.49
CA GLU A 54 -7.72 -7.73 0.58
C GLU A 54 -7.12 -7.67 -0.84
N GLU A 55 -7.92 -8.07 -1.83
CA GLU A 55 -7.53 -8.10 -3.24
C GLU A 55 -8.16 -6.93 -4.01
N PHE A 56 -7.36 -6.30 -4.85
CA PHE A 56 -7.72 -5.16 -5.68
C PHE A 56 -7.39 -5.47 -7.13
N ASN A 57 -8.28 -5.11 -8.05
CA ASN A 57 -8.06 -5.28 -9.48
C ASN A 57 -7.94 -3.92 -10.15
N PHE A 58 -6.87 -3.75 -10.93
CA PHE A 58 -6.61 -2.56 -11.70
C PHE A 58 -6.42 -2.91 -13.17
N VAL A 59 -7.05 -2.13 -14.05
CA VAL A 59 -6.73 -2.15 -15.48
C VAL A 59 -5.57 -1.20 -15.70
N THR A 60 -4.39 -1.74 -16.00
CA THR A 60 -3.23 -0.95 -16.39
C THR A 60 -3.25 -0.70 -17.90
N ASP A 61 -2.85 0.52 -18.28
CA ASP A 61 -2.65 0.97 -19.66
C ASP A 61 -1.21 1.46 -19.86
N GLY A 62 -0.25 0.74 -19.28
CA GLY A 62 1.18 1.06 -19.39
C GLY A 62 1.76 1.87 -18.24
N GLU A 63 1.03 2.01 -17.12
CA GLU A 63 1.62 2.53 -15.88
C GLU A 63 2.82 1.67 -15.46
N LYS A 64 3.89 2.32 -15.02
CA LYS A 64 5.17 1.65 -14.72
C LYS A 64 5.38 1.41 -13.23
N GLU A 65 4.55 2.01 -12.40
CA GLU A 65 4.76 2.10 -10.96
C GLU A 65 3.41 1.98 -10.24
N LEU A 66 3.42 1.28 -9.11
CA LEU A 66 2.32 1.26 -8.16
C LEU A 66 2.82 1.91 -6.87
N LYS A 67 2.19 3.02 -6.48
CA LYS A 67 2.48 3.64 -5.19
C LYS A 67 1.63 2.99 -4.11
N VAL A 68 2.28 2.59 -3.03
CA VAL A 68 1.63 2.04 -1.83
C VAL A 68 1.80 3.04 -0.72
N GLU A 69 0.68 3.52 -0.18
CA GLU A 69 0.64 4.49 0.90
C GLU A 69 -0.03 3.86 2.12
N VAL A 70 0.56 4.03 3.30
CA VAL A 70 -0.05 3.63 4.57
C VAL A 70 -0.50 4.89 5.28
N TRP A 71 -1.77 4.93 5.61
CA TRP A 71 -2.46 6.06 6.20
C TRP A 71 -3.01 5.67 7.56
N ASP A 72 -3.06 6.64 8.47
CA ASP A 72 -3.74 6.55 9.75
C ASP A 72 -5.08 7.27 9.68
N ARG A 73 -6.17 6.57 10.02
CA ARG A 73 -7.51 7.16 10.05
C ARG A 73 -7.69 7.96 11.34
N ASN A 74 -7.76 9.27 11.20
CA ASN A 74 -8.12 10.13 12.32
C ASN A 74 -9.64 10.25 12.47
N THR A 75 -10.13 10.13 13.70
CA THR A 75 -11.57 10.36 14.00
C THR A 75 -11.95 11.84 13.87
N ILE A 76 -11.00 12.74 14.13
CA ILE A 76 -11.17 14.19 14.03
C ILE A 76 -10.05 14.74 13.17
N GLY A 77 -10.40 15.50 12.12
CA GLY A 77 -9.43 16.08 11.18
C GLY A 77 -9.18 15.21 9.95
N SER A 78 -8.05 15.48 9.28
CA SER A 78 -7.62 14.73 8.10
C SER A 78 -6.82 13.49 8.50
N ASP A 79 -6.92 12.44 7.70
CA ASP A 79 -6.09 11.26 7.81
C ASP A 79 -4.60 11.63 7.68
N GLU A 80 -3.74 10.97 8.45
CA GLU A 80 -2.30 11.23 8.47
C GLU A 80 -1.55 10.18 7.65
N LEU A 81 -0.61 10.61 6.80
CA LEU A 81 0.24 9.67 6.06
C LEU A 81 1.35 9.14 6.96
N ILE A 82 1.29 7.85 7.32
CA ILE A 82 2.37 7.16 8.06
C ILE A 82 3.62 7.05 7.17
N GLY A 83 3.41 6.69 5.91
CA GLY A 83 4.45 6.72 4.89
C GLY A 83 4.04 6.05 3.58
N SER A 84 4.96 5.99 2.64
CA SER A 84 4.71 5.40 1.33
C SER A 84 5.95 4.74 0.73
N GLU A 85 5.73 3.89 -0.26
CA GLU A 85 6.78 3.33 -1.11
C GLU A 85 6.26 3.17 -2.53
N VAL A 86 7.15 3.21 -3.52
CA VAL A 86 6.81 3.01 -4.93
C VAL A 86 7.38 1.67 -5.39
N ILE A 87 6.52 0.83 -5.97
CA ILE A 87 6.89 -0.46 -6.53
C ILE A 87 6.96 -0.34 -8.06
N PRO A 88 8.14 -0.54 -8.67
CA PRO A 88 8.25 -0.64 -10.12
C PRO A 88 7.53 -1.89 -10.62
N LEU A 89 6.58 -1.72 -11.54
CA LEU A 89 5.78 -2.80 -12.12
C LEU A 89 6.53 -3.59 -13.20
N THR A 90 7.71 -3.12 -13.63
CA THR A 90 8.55 -3.80 -14.63
C THR A 90 8.78 -5.27 -14.27
N LYS A 91 9.10 -5.57 -13.00
CA LYS A 91 9.31 -6.94 -12.54
C LYS A 91 8.06 -7.81 -12.63
N VAL A 92 6.89 -7.24 -12.31
CA VAL A 92 5.61 -7.95 -12.37
C VAL A 92 5.20 -8.19 -13.82
N TYR A 93 5.47 -7.25 -14.71
CA TYR A 93 5.22 -7.42 -16.15
C TYR A 93 6.14 -8.46 -16.80
N GLU A 94 7.37 -8.62 -16.31
CA GLU A 94 8.32 -9.61 -16.82
C GLU A 94 8.06 -11.02 -16.27
N SER A 95 7.72 -11.14 -14.99
CA SER A 95 7.57 -12.43 -14.29
C SER A 95 6.13 -12.89 -14.12
N GLY A 96 5.15 -12.00 -14.30
CA GLY A 96 3.73 -12.23 -14.02
C GLY A 96 3.36 -12.22 -12.54
N PHE A 97 4.33 -12.26 -11.62
CA PHE A 97 4.10 -12.44 -10.19
C PHE A 97 5.18 -11.79 -9.33
N LEU A 98 4.80 -11.08 -8.27
CA LEU A 98 5.72 -10.54 -7.28
C LEU A 98 5.10 -10.65 -5.89
N ASP A 99 5.75 -11.38 -5.00
CA ASP A 99 5.43 -11.43 -3.57
C ASP A 99 6.59 -10.77 -2.80
N THR A 100 6.32 -9.65 -2.13
CA THR A 100 7.38 -8.92 -1.43
C THR A 100 6.90 -8.12 -0.22
N TRP A 101 7.83 -7.93 0.71
CA TRP A 101 7.73 -6.92 1.75
C TRP A 101 8.32 -5.60 1.25
N ILE A 102 7.57 -4.51 1.41
CA ILE A 102 8.02 -3.16 1.13
C ILE A 102 8.20 -2.38 2.43
N LYS A 103 9.30 -1.63 2.53
CA LYS A 103 9.56 -0.76 3.68
C LYS A 103 8.85 0.57 3.46
N ILE A 104 7.96 0.91 4.37
CA ILE A 104 7.22 2.17 4.31
C ILE A 104 8.12 3.28 4.82
N LYS A 105 8.38 4.27 3.97
CA LYS A 105 9.23 5.43 4.28
C LYS A 105 8.35 6.65 4.54
N SER A 106 8.63 7.38 5.60
CA SER A 106 7.98 8.67 5.85
C SER A 106 8.63 9.75 4.97
N SER A 107 7.85 10.73 4.53
CA SER A 107 8.30 11.83 3.67
C SER A 107 9.45 12.64 4.24
N ASN A 108 9.58 12.70 5.57
CA ASN A 108 10.53 13.56 6.28
C ASN A 108 11.57 12.80 7.11
N SER A 109 11.59 11.47 7.06
CA SER A 109 12.45 10.65 7.90
C SER A 109 13.16 9.56 7.11
N LYS A 110 14.46 9.40 7.34
CA LYS A 110 15.24 8.24 6.86
C LYS A 110 14.88 6.94 7.58
N ARG A 111 14.06 6.99 8.63
CA ARG A 111 13.62 5.80 9.37
C ARG A 111 12.45 5.16 8.63
N SER A 112 12.41 3.83 8.63
CA SER A 112 11.24 3.08 8.18
C SER A 112 10.14 3.19 9.24
N HIS A 113 8.90 3.38 8.79
CA HIS A 113 7.70 3.48 9.65
C HIS A 113 6.88 2.18 9.59
N GLY A 114 7.56 1.06 9.35
CA GLY A 114 6.96 -0.27 9.22
C GLY A 114 7.15 -0.88 7.83
N GLU A 115 6.57 -2.06 7.65
CA GLU A 115 6.65 -2.83 6.42
C GLU A 115 5.25 -3.29 6.00
N CYS A 116 4.97 -3.29 4.70
CA CYS A 116 3.74 -3.80 4.12
C CYS A 116 4.05 -5.00 3.22
N HIS A 117 3.32 -6.10 3.39
CA HIS A 117 3.39 -7.29 2.57
C HIS A 117 2.35 -7.19 1.47
N ILE A 118 2.82 -7.20 0.22
CA ILE A 118 1.99 -7.06 -0.96
C ILE A 118 2.35 -8.14 -1.98
N ILE A 119 1.32 -8.69 -2.60
CA ILE A 119 1.43 -9.63 -3.71
C ILE A 119 0.84 -8.96 -4.94
N LEU A 120 1.59 -8.95 -6.05
CA LEU A 120 1.17 -8.41 -7.33
C LEU A 120 1.16 -9.55 -8.36
N GLU A 121 0.09 -9.62 -9.12
CA GLU A 121 -0.09 -10.58 -10.21
C GLU A 121 -0.51 -9.83 -11.46
N PHE A 122 0.12 -10.12 -12.59
CA PHE A 122 -0.20 -9.48 -13.87
C PHE A 122 -0.61 -10.52 -14.91
N ALA A 123 -1.75 -10.26 -15.54
CA ALA A 123 -2.27 -11.05 -16.66
C ALA A 123 -2.49 -10.13 -17.88
N TYR A 124 -2.07 -10.62 -19.05
CA TYR A 124 -2.26 -9.98 -20.35
C TYR A 124 -3.70 -10.10 -20.86
#